data_AF-A0A7U3YFZ0-F1
#
_entry.id   AF-A0A7U3YFZ0-F1
#
_cell.length_a   1.000
_cell.length_b   1.000
_cell.length_c   1.000
_cell.angle_alpha   90.00
_cell.angle_beta   90.00
_cell.angle_gamma   90.00
#
_symmetry.space_group_name_H-M   'P 1'
#
loop_
_entity.id
_entity.type
_entity.pdbx_description
1 polymer ?
#
loop_
_entity_poly.entity_id
_entity_poly.type
_entity_poly.pdbx_seq_one_letter_code
_entity_poly.pdbx_strand_id
1 'polypeptide(L)' 'MKKYLLSFEYDSDGEKLEIHANEKGLRYLKEQIEMLLEYKQGIHLMTPSWGGEELTEEQQGKDNILIHHVKIFYWND' A
#
# COMPACT_ATOMS: atom_id res chain seq x y z
N MET A 1 13.86 -10.40 14.04
CA MET A 1 13.73 -9.87 12.65
C MET A 1 12.68 -8.76 12.68
N LYS A 2 12.90 -7.62 12.02
CA LYS A 2 11.84 -6.60 11.90
C LYS A 2 10.70 -7.19 11.04
N LYS A 3 9.48 -7.19 11.57
CA LYS A 3 8.25 -7.63 10.86
C LYS A 3 8.06 -6.76 9.61
N TYR A 4 7.55 -7.30 8.51
CA TYR A 4 7.16 -6.50 7.34
C TYR A 4 6.01 -5.55 7.71
N LEU A 5 6.03 -4.31 7.23
CA LEU A 5 4.98 -3.31 7.46
C LEU A 5 4.81 -2.43 6.22
N LEU A 6 3.63 -2.46 5.64
CA LEU A 6 3.15 -1.55 4.60
C LEU A 6 1.61 -1.51 4.69
N SER A 7 1.04 -0.39 5.10
CA SER A 7 -0.40 -0.16 5.12
C SER A 7 -0.74 1.16 4.44
N PHE A 8 -1.96 1.22 3.91
CA PHE A 8 -2.57 2.41 3.36
C PHE A 8 -3.82 2.69 4.18
N GLU A 9 -3.91 3.91 4.71
CA GLU A 9 -4.93 4.25 5.69
C GLU A 9 -5.52 5.61 5.35
N TYR A 10 -6.85 5.71 5.33
CA TYR A 10 -7.55 6.95 5.07
C TYR A 10 -7.84 7.67 6.38
N ASP A 11 -7.28 8.86 6.56
CA ASP A 11 -7.69 9.79 7.61
C ASP A 11 -8.89 10.60 7.09
N SER A 12 -10.07 10.33 7.65
CA SER A 12 -11.31 11.00 7.26
C SER A 12 -11.38 12.46 7.72
N ASP A 13 -10.70 12.81 8.82
CA ASP A 13 -10.74 14.15 9.39
C ASP A 13 -9.81 15.09 8.62
N GLY A 14 -8.63 14.58 8.25
CA GLY A 14 -7.64 15.30 7.45
C GLY A 14 -7.81 15.18 5.93
N GLU A 15 -8.82 14.42 5.47
CA GLU A 15 -9.04 14.06 4.06
C GLU A 15 -7.77 13.61 3.33
N LYS A 16 -6.95 12.77 3.97
CA LYS A 16 -5.65 12.35 3.44
C LYS A 16 -5.51 10.84 3.43
N LEU A 17 -4.76 10.36 2.44
CA LEU A 17 -4.25 9.01 2.40
C LEU A 17 -2.87 8.98 3.06
N GLU A 18 -2.71 8.13 4.05
CA GLU A 18 -1.45 7.90 4.74
C GLU A 18 -0.85 6.55 4.32
N ILE A 19 0.44 6.54 4.02
CA ILE A 19 1.20 5.33 3.72
C ILE A 19 2.12 5.08 4.91
N HIS A 20 1.85 4.04 5.68
CA HIS A 20 2.68 3.66 6.82
C HIS A 20 3.52 2.46 6.46
N ALA A 21 4.84 2.58 6.59
CA ALA A 21 5.74 1.51 6.21
C ALA A 21 7.05 1.56 7.00
N ASN A 22 7.66 0.40 7.19
CA ASN A 22 9.06 0.35 7.58
C ASN A 22 9.97 0.24 6.36
N GLU A 23 11.28 0.15 6.58
CA GLU A 23 12.26 0.07 5.48
C GLU A 23 11.94 -1.05 4.48
N LYS A 24 11.55 -2.24 4.96
CA LYS A 24 11.20 -3.37 4.08
C LYS A 24 9.95 -3.07 3.27
N GLY A 25 8.93 -2.45 3.88
CA GLY A 25 7.71 -2.03 3.18
C GLY A 25 7.96 -0.95 2.13
N LEU A 26 8.80 0.05 2.43
CA LEU A 26 9.15 1.10 1.47
C LEU A 26 9.94 0.55 0.28
N ARG A 27 10.86 -0.40 0.52
CA ARG A 27 11.58 -1.09 -0.56
C ARG A 27 10.63 -1.90 -1.44
N TYR A 28 9.69 -2.61 -0.83
CA TYR A 28 8.69 -3.36 -1.58
C TYR A 28 7.78 -2.44 -2.41
N LEU A 29 7.25 -1.36 -1.82
CA LEU A 29 6.42 -0.39 -2.56
C LEU A 29 7.19 0.21 -3.75
N LYS A 30 8.48 0.51 -3.57
CA LYS A 30 9.35 0.95 -4.67
C LYS A 30 9.40 -0.09 -5.80
N GLU A 31 9.63 -1.37 -5.49
CA GLU A 31 9.67 -2.44 -6.49
C GLU A 31 8.34 -2.57 -7.25
N GLN A 32 7.20 -2.41 -6.56
CA GLN A 32 5.87 -2.41 -7.20
C GLN A 32 5.71 -1.27 -8.21
N ILE A 33 6.18 -0.07 -7.85
CA ILE A 33 6.18 1.09 -8.76
C ILE A 33 7.13 0.85 -9.95
N GLU A 34 8.31 0.27 -9.72
CA GLU A 34 9.24 -0.09 -10.80
C GLU A 34 8.60 -1.10 -11.78
N MET A 35 7.89 -2.12 -11.29
CA MET A 35 7.13 -3.04 -12.15
C MET A 35 6.02 -2.33 -12.92
N LEU A 36 5.25 -1.44 -12.29
CA LEU A 36 4.24 -0.64 -12.98
C LEU A 36 4.86 0.18 -14.12
N LEU A 37 6.04 0.76 -13.89
CA LEU A 37 6.77 1.53 -14.89
C LEU A 37 7.34 0.66 -16.02
N GLU A 38 7.70 -0.59 -15.76
CA GLU A 38 8.19 -1.54 -16.76
C GLU A 38 7.05 -2.09 -17.62
N TYR A 39 6.02 -2.64 -16.99
CA TYR A 39 4.95 -3.39 -17.67
C TYR A 39 3.77 -2.52 -18.11
N LYS A 40 3.65 -1.29 -17.59
CA LYS A 40 2.54 -0.36 -17.86
C LYS A 40 1.15 -0.93 -17.55
N GLN A 41 1.09 -1.97 -16.73
CA GLN A 41 -0.14 -2.61 -16.29
C GLN A 41 -0.42 -2.22 -14.84
N GLY A 42 -1.64 -1.77 -14.56
CA GLY A 42 -2.06 -1.40 -13.21
C GLY A 42 -1.84 -2.53 -12.21
N ILE A 43 -1.34 -2.18 -11.04
CA ILE A 43 -1.00 -3.11 -9.96
C ILE A 43 -2.03 -3.06 -8.83
N HIS A 44 -2.14 -4.17 -8.12
CA HIS A 44 -3.08 -4.37 -7.02
C HIS A 44 -2.27 -4.75 -5.79
N LEU A 45 -2.40 -3.99 -4.70
CA LEU A 45 -1.82 -4.33 -3.40
C LEU A 45 -2.98 -4.62 -2.45
N MET A 46 -2.98 -5.79 -1.82
CA MET A 46 -4.08 -6.23 -0.97
C MET A 46 -3.58 -6.78 0.37
N THR A 47 -4.44 -6.70 1.38
CA THR A 47 -4.21 -7.35 2.67
C THR A 47 -4.59 -8.84 2.62
N PRO A 48 -4.10 -9.68 3.56
CA PRO A 48 -4.46 -11.10 3.68
C PRO A 48 -5.96 -11.41 3.65
N SER A 49 -6.80 -10.65 4.35
CA SER A 49 -8.27 -10.81 4.31
C SER A 49 -8.90 -10.64 2.94
N TRP A 50 -8.19 -10.00 2.00
CA TRP A 50 -8.62 -9.77 0.62
C TRP A 50 -7.79 -10.61 -0.38
N GLY A 51 -7.04 -11.59 0.12
CA GLY A 51 -6.32 -12.55 -0.70
C GLY A 51 -4.97 -12.09 -1.26
N GLY A 52 -4.40 -11.00 -0.74
CA GLY A 52 -3.04 -10.56 -1.07
C GLY A 52 -2.08 -10.67 0.11
N GLU A 53 -0.80 -10.45 -0.15
CA GLU A 53 0.26 -10.42 0.87
C GLU A 53 1.09 -9.14 0.82
N GLU A 54 0.69 -8.19 -0.03
CA GLU A 54 1.41 -6.97 -0.33
C GLU A 54 1.22 -5.91 0.77
N LEU A 55 0.06 -5.90 1.42
CA LEU A 55 -0.26 -4.98 2.50
C LEU A 55 -0.46 -5.73 3.82
N THR A 56 -0.16 -5.06 4.92
CA THR A 56 -0.41 -5.60 6.26
C THR A 56 -1.76 -5.13 6.80
N GLU A 57 -2.37 -5.96 7.64
CA GLU A 57 -3.57 -5.60 8.42
C GLU A 57 -3.25 -4.86 9.73
N GLU A 58 -1.97 -4.56 9.95
CA GLU A 58 -1.52 -3.87 11.14
C GLU A 58 -1.70 -2.36 10.97
N GLN A 59 -2.85 -1.86 11.42
CA GLN A 59 -3.20 -0.45 11.40
C GLN A 59 -2.27 0.37 12.33
N GLN A 60 -1.73 1.49 11.82
CA GLN A 60 -0.81 2.37 12.54
C GLN A 60 -1.50 3.66 13.01
N GLY A 61 -2.42 4.19 12.21
CA GLY A 61 -3.25 5.34 12.54
C GLY A 61 -4.32 4.97 13.57
N LYS A 62 -4.53 5.82 14.57
CA LYS A 62 -5.47 5.52 15.66
C LYS A 62 -6.93 5.51 15.20
N ASP A 63 -7.30 6.52 14.43
CA ASP A 63 -8.69 6.78 14.02
C ASP A 63 -8.87 6.66 12.50
N ASN A 64 -7.81 6.24 11.77
CA ASN A 64 -7.83 6.05 10.34
C ASN A 64 -8.63 4.79 9.94
N ILE A 65 -9.08 4.76 8.69
CA ILE A 65 -9.71 3.59 8.07
C ILE A 65 -8.64 2.83 7.28
N LEU A 66 -8.38 1.57 7.65
CA LEU A 66 -7.48 0.70 6.90
C LEU A 66 -8.05 0.39 5.50
N ILE A 67 -7.25 0.62 4.46
CA ILE A 67 -7.60 0.29 3.07
C ILE A 67 -7.06 -1.09 2.72
N HIS A 68 -7.97 -2.03 2.48
CA HIS A 68 -7.63 -3.42 2.18
C HIS A 68 -7.19 -3.67 0.73
N HIS A 69 -7.50 -2.76 -0.20
CA HIS A 69 -7.18 -2.89 -1.62
C HIS A 69 -6.79 -1.55 -2.23
N VAL A 70 -5.52 -1.44 -2.60
CA VAL A 70 -4.96 -0.28 -3.28
C VAL A 70 -4.68 -0.65 -4.73
N LYS A 71 -5.20 0.15 -5.67
CA LYS A 71 -4.89 0.03 -7.09
C LYS A 71 -4.04 1.21 -7.53
N ILE A 72 -2.94 0.93 -8.22
CA ILE A 72 -2.08 1.97 -8.79
C ILE A 72 -2.11 1.80 -10.30
N PHE A 73 -2.51 2.86 -10.99
CA PHE A 73 -2.67 2.88 -12.44
C PHE A 73 -1.53 3.67 -13.08
N TYR A 74 -1.14 3.23 -14.26
CA TYR A 74 -0.26 3.97 -15.14
C TYR A 74 -1.11 4.65 -16.22
N TRP A 75 -0.89 5.94 -16.44
CA TRP A 75 -1.49 6.72 -17.51
C TRP A 75 -0.37 7.28 -18.37
N ASN A 76 -0.53 7.19 -19.69
CA ASN A 76 0.32 7.90 -20.63
C ASN A 76 -0.20 9.34 -20.82
N ASP A 77 0.69 10.24 -21.22
CA ASP A 77 0.35 11.56 -21.76
C ASP A 77 -0.32 11.44 -23.14
#